data_AF-A0A543IJW4-F1
#
_entry.id   AF-A0A543IJW4-F1
#
_cell.length_a   1.000
_cell.length_b   1.000
_cell.length_c   1.000
_cell.angle_alpha   90.00
_cell.angle_beta   90.00
_cell.angle_gamma   90.00
#
_symmetry.space_group_name_H-M   'P 1'
#
loop_
_entity.id
_entity.type
_entity.pdbx_description
1 polymer ?
#
loop_
_entity_poly.entity_id
_entity_poly.type
_entity_poly.pdbx_seq_one_letter_code
_entity_poly.pdbx_strand_id
1 'polypeptide(L)'
;MTADGEPKSLSEITRDMGLNMSDVAAFSGLDESTIFRLWDNTGWLDRVSGRSLQSLMSSVPGIAEYSMAHAIRKRRDVLVNDLHGEGLTVDMSVLERSDVPQQHLLNALEAALHIVRGEATQKTSSFIARFWGREQDRALSAVYSPDPENGLLADPRPLFESSIDLAPRLNRKTYSFHSILALNILTHQVSKVTGAPETDLGFEVPGRQSAFMMRGVVMGSLIGSNDIELAERYRRELDSTPVYAALEEWSFPTYTRDGRISSDFTLPSSLSLRNTATEVLREIAEYNDAYVYYLVSTYIPLALQRDPAFGGKLTELIRAVESRGADCRDKRIRQTCNTLVRQLKGIA
;
A
#
# COMPACT_ATOMS: atom_id res chain seq x y z
N MET A 1 -14.60 9.53 -18.13
CA MET A 1 -15.07 10.23 -16.92
C MET A 1 -15.09 11.71 -17.27
N THR A 2 -16.25 12.34 -17.20
CA THR A 2 -16.48 13.72 -17.66
C THR A 2 -15.72 14.73 -16.81
N ALA A 3 -15.18 15.75 -17.48
CA ALA A 3 -14.46 16.86 -16.88
C ALA A 3 -15.41 17.69 -15.99
N ASP A 4 -15.29 17.51 -14.68
CA ASP A 4 -16.18 18.14 -13.68
C ASP A 4 -15.38 18.71 -12.50
N GLY A 5 -14.25 19.36 -12.81
CA GLY A 5 -13.22 19.79 -11.86
C GLY A 5 -13.55 21.04 -11.03
N GLU A 6 -14.61 21.77 -11.35
CA GLU A 6 -14.96 23.02 -10.66
C GLU A 6 -16.05 22.79 -9.58
N PRO A 7 -16.04 23.57 -8.48
CA PRO A 7 -17.13 23.55 -7.50
C PRO A 7 -18.46 23.97 -8.15
N LYS A 8 -19.47 23.11 -8.04
CA LYS A 8 -20.83 23.33 -8.55
C LYS A 8 -21.79 23.78 -7.47
N SER A 9 -22.74 24.62 -7.85
CA SER A 9 -23.90 24.97 -7.04
C SER A 9 -24.92 23.80 -6.99
N LEU A 10 -25.89 23.86 -6.07
CA LEU A 10 -27.01 22.89 -6.05
C LEU A 10 -27.83 22.94 -7.35
N SER A 11 -28.03 24.13 -7.90
CA SER A 11 -28.76 24.35 -9.14
C SER A 11 -28.07 23.71 -10.35
N GLU A 12 -26.74 23.68 -10.36
CA GLU A 12 -25.95 23.03 -11.41
C GLU A 12 -25.98 21.51 -11.32
N ILE A 13 -25.87 20.95 -10.11
CA ILE A 13 -25.87 19.48 -9.91
C ILE A 13 -27.21 18.87 -10.30
N THR A 14 -28.30 19.57 -9.99
CA THR A 14 -29.67 19.06 -10.18
C THR A 14 -30.28 19.42 -11.54
N ARG A 15 -29.58 20.25 -12.34
CA ARG A 15 -30.02 20.75 -13.65
C ARG A 15 -30.34 19.64 -14.63
N ASP A 16 -29.45 18.66 -14.74
CA ASP A 16 -29.59 17.54 -15.69
C ASP A 16 -30.77 16.63 -15.33
N MET A 17 -31.29 16.77 -14.12
CA MET A 17 -32.43 16.01 -13.59
C MET A 17 -33.73 16.81 -13.64
N GLY A 18 -33.68 18.05 -14.12
CA GLY A 18 -34.83 18.94 -14.25
C GLY A 18 -35.43 19.40 -12.93
N LEU A 19 -34.71 19.27 -11.81
CA LEU A 19 -35.22 19.67 -10.50
C LEU A 19 -35.05 21.17 -10.28
N ASN A 20 -36.10 21.80 -9.77
CA ASN A 20 -36.05 23.18 -9.31
C ASN A 20 -35.89 23.25 -7.78
N MET A 21 -35.76 24.47 -7.26
CA MET A 21 -35.56 24.72 -5.82
C MET A 21 -36.67 24.12 -4.94
N SER A 22 -37.94 24.20 -5.38
CA SER A 22 -39.08 23.67 -4.62
C SER A 22 -39.09 22.15 -4.64
N ASP A 23 -38.69 21.50 -5.74
CA ASP A 23 -38.55 20.04 -5.79
C ASP A 23 -37.47 19.57 -4.81
N VAL A 24 -36.33 20.26 -4.78
CA VAL A 24 -35.22 19.95 -3.87
C VAL A 24 -35.63 20.16 -2.41
N ALA A 25 -36.38 21.22 -2.09
CA ALA A 25 -36.94 21.45 -0.76
C ALA A 25 -37.91 20.33 -0.34
N ALA A 26 -38.82 19.95 -1.25
CA ALA A 26 -39.80 18.90 -1.01
C ALA A 26 -39.16 17.52 -0.79
N PHE A 27 -38.19 17.14 -1.61
CA PHE A 27 -37.51 15.84 -1.48
C PHE A 27 -36.61 15.77 -0.25
N SER A 28 -35.86 16.84 0.02
CA SER A 28 -34.94 16.86 1.17
C SER A 28 -35.63 17.14 2.50
N GLY A 29 -36.89 17.59 2.51
CA GLY A 29 -37.60 18.02 3.72
C GLY A 29 -36.99 19.25 4.38
N LEU A 30 -36.21 20.04 3.63
CA LEU A 30 -35.60 21.28 4.10
C LEU A 30 -36.47 22.48 3.69
N ASP A 31 -36.48 23.53 4.51
CA ASP A 31 -37.16 24.77 4.17
C ASP A 31 -36.63 25.39 2.87
N GLU A 32 -37.51 25.93 2.04
CA GLU A 32 -37.13 26.61 0.79
C GLU A 32 -36.11 27.74 1.02
N SER A 33 -36.19 28.45 2.15
CA SER A 33 -35.22 29.49 2.52
C SER A 33 -33.81 28.94 2.78
N THR A 34 -33.70 27.67 3.18
CA THR A 34 -32.43 26.96 3.32
C THR A 34 -31.90 26.56 1.95
N ILE A 35 -32.75 26.00 1.09
CA ILE A 35 -32.34 25.65 -0.29
C ILE A 35 -31.92 26.91 -1.05
N PHE A 36 -32.69 28.00 -0.97
CA PHE A 36 -32.39 29.29 -1.60
C PHE A 36 -30.99 29.80 -1.29
N ARG A 37 -30.54 29.71 -0.02
CA ARG A 37 -29.19 30.13 0.40
C ARG A 37 -28.07 29.27 -0.20
N LEU A 38 -28.38 28.02 -0.54
CA LEU A 38 -27.42 27.05 -1.10
C LEU A 38 -27.50 26.97 -2.63
N TRP A 39 -28.61 27.41 -3.23
CA TRP A 39 -29.02 27.12 -4.60
C TRP A 39 -27.95 27.47 -5.64
N ASP A 40 -27.46 28.71 -5.61
CA ASP A 40 -26.45 29.24 -6.55
C ASP A 40 -25.08 29.48 -5.88
N ASN A 41 -24.88 28.97 -4.67
CA ASN A 41 -23.62 29.14 -3.94
C ASN A 41 -22.69 27.94 -4.19
N THR A 42 -21.62 28.11 -4.95
CA THR A 42 -20.66 27.03 -5.25
C THR A 42 -19.88 26.51 -4.03
N GLY A 43 -19.82 27.29 -2.94
CA GLY A 43 -19.24 26.91 -1.65
C GLY A 43 -20.25 26.37 -0.63
N TRP A 44 -21.42 25.89 -1.09
CA TRP A 44 -22.51 25.46 -0.21
C TRP A 44 -22.15 24.27 0.69
N LEU A 45 -21.30 23.34 0.22
CA LEU A 45 -20.88 22.15 0.97
C LEU A 45 -20.14 22.49 2.28
N ASP A 46 -19.44 23.62 2.32
CA ASP A 46 -18.72 24.07 3.52
C ASP A 46 -19.62 24.82 4.53
N ARG A 47 -20.84 25.17 4.11
CA ARG A 47 -21.77 25.99 4.90
C ARG A 47 -23.01 25.23 5.36
N VAL A 48 -23.31 24.11 4.72
CA VAL A 48 -24.47 23.28 5.05
C VAL A 48 -24.23 22.50 6.34
N SER A 49 -25.25 22.40 7.19
CA SER A 49 -25.16 21.59 8.41
C SER A 49 -25.08 20.10 8.08
N GLY A 50 -24.45 19.29 8.94
CA GLY A 50 -24.35 17.84 8.71
C GLY A 50 -25.70 17.13 8.55
N ARG A 51 -26.73 17.57 9.30
CA ARG A 51 -28.10 17.03 9.16
C ARG A 51 -28.72 17.40 7.81
N SER A 52 -28.58 18.66 7.39
CA SER A 52 -29.10 19.13 6.10
C SER A 52 -28.38 18.45 4.92
N LEU A 53 -27.06 18.27 5.02
CA LEU A 53 -26.28 17.55 4.01
C LEU A 53 -26.74 16.09 3.91
N GLN A 54 -26.93 15.41 5.04
CA GLN A 54 -27.42 14.03 5.04
C GLN A 54 -28.80 13.92 4.37
N SER A 55 -29.70 14.87 4.63
CA SER A 55 -31.03 14.93 3.99
C SER A 55 -30.95 15.14 2.48
N LEU A 56 -30.04 16.01 2.02
CA LEU A 56 -29.80 16.23 0.60
C LEU A 56 -29.19 14.99 -0.06
N MET A 57 -28.18 14.36 0.57
CA MET A 57 -27.53 13.16 0.06
C MET A 57 -28.47 11.95 -0.02
N SER A 58 -29.42 11.82 0.91
CA SER A 58 -30.36 10.69 0.92
C SER A 58 -31.49 10.83 -0.09
N SER A 59 -31.88 12.06 -0.42
CA SER A 59 -33.15 12.33 -1.08
C SER A 59 -33.04 13.04 -2.43
N VAL A 60 -31.90 13.68 -2.71
CA VAL A 60 -31.65 14.41 -3.96
C VAL A 60 -30.57 13.67 -4.74
N PRO A 61 -30.91 13.06 -5.88
CA PRO A 61 -29.95 12.30 -6.66
C PRO A 61 -28.76 13.17 -7.13
N GLY A 62 -27.58 12.57 -7.24
CA GLY A 62 -26.35 13.27 -7.65
C GLY A 62 -25.65 14.04 -6.53
N ILE A 63 -26.35 14.38 -5.43
CA ILE A 63 -25.74 15.11 -4.31
C ILE A 63 -24.74 14.22 -3.55
N ALA A 64 -25.04 12.95 -3.34
CA ALA A 64 -24.13 12.05 -2.63
C ALA A 64 -22.81 11.86 -3.40
N GLU A 65 -22.91 11.59 -4.69
CA GLU A 65 -21.77 11.41 -5.60
C GLU A 65 -20.93 12.70 -5.69
N TYR A 66 -21.59 13.84 -5.87
CA TYR A 66 -20.92 15.14 -5.89
C TYR A 66 -20.22 15.45 -4.57
N SER A 67 -20.88 15.20 -3.43
CA SER A 67 -20.30 15.46 -2.10
C SER A 67 -19.06 14.60 -1.84
N MET A 68 -19.09 13.33 -2.22
CA MET A 68 -17.93 12.44 -2.11
C MET A 68 -16.78 12.90 -3.02
N ALA A 69 -17.07 13.22 -4.30
CA ALA A 69 -16.07 13.72 -5.23
C ALA A 69 -15.44 15.05 -4.78
N HIS A 70 -16.26 15.96 -4.26
CA HIS A 70 -15.81 17.24 -3.71
C HIS A 70 -14.92 17.05 -2.48
N ALA A 71 -15.28 16.14 -1.55
CA ALA A 71 -14.47 15.86 -0.36
C ALA A 71 -13.08 15.31 -0.72
N ILE A 72 -13.01 14.41 -1.70
CA ILE A 72 -11.74 13.87 -2.23
C ILE A 72 -10.90 14.99 -2.86
N ARG A 73 -11.51 15.84 -3.69
CA ARG A 73 -10.83 16.99 -4.33
C ARG A 73 -10.30 17.98 -3.30
N LYS A 74 -11.13 18.40 -2.35
CA LYS A 74 -10.73 19.34 -1.29
C LYS A 74 -9.56 18.78 -0.48
N ARG A 75 -9.60 17.49 -0.11
CA ARG A 75 -8.49 16.82 0.58
C ARG A 75 -7.23 16.79 -0.27
N ARG A 76 -7.34 16.49 -1.57
CA ARG A 76 -6.22 16.51 -2.51
C ARG A 76 -5.58 17.90 -2.58
N ASP A 77 -6.37 18.94 -2.80
CA ASP A 77 -5.86 20.29 -2.99
C ASP A 77 -5.15 20.81 -1.72
N VAL A 78 -5.70 20.50 -0.53
CA VAL A 78 -5.04 20.79 0.75
C VAL A 78 -3.72 20.03 0.87
N LEU A 79 -3.71 18.72 0.60
CA LEU A 79 -2.49 17.90 0.71
C LEU A 79 -1.40 18.33 -0.27
N VAL A 80 -1.75 18.67 -1.51
CA VAL A 80 -0.82 19.15 -2.53
C VAL A 80 -0.17 20.46 -2.09
N ASN A 81 -0.96 21.40 -1.55
CA ASN A 81 -0.45 22.66 -1.03
C ASN A 81 0.44 22.46 0.20
N ASP A 82 0.03 21.62 1.15
CA ASP A 82 0.81 21.32 2.36
C ASP A 82 2.15 20.65 2.01
N LEU A 83 2.14 19.68 1.09
CA LEU A 83 3.37 19.01 0.61
C LEU A 83 4.30 19.98 -0.10
N HIS A 84 3.75 20.86 -0.95
CA HIS A 84 4.53 21.88 -1.62
C HIS A 84 5.19 22.83 -0.60
N GLY A 85 4.49 23.16 0.50
CA GLY A 85 5.04 23.93 1.61
C GLY A 85 6.21 23.26 2.33
N GLU A 86 6.28 21.93 2.34
CA GLU A 86 7.40 21.13 2.86
C GLU A 86 8.45 20.77 1.78
N GLY A 87 8.35 21.33 0.56
CA GLY A 87 9.30 21.11 -0.53
C GLY A 87 9.05 19.88 -1.39
N LEU A 88 7.90 19.19 -1.24
CA LEU A 88 7.49 18.07 -2.07
C LEU A 88 6.48 18.50 -3.13
N THR A 89 6.86 18.44 -4.41
CA THR A 89 5.95 18.77 -5.51
C THR A 89 5.26 17.51 -6.05
N VAL A 90 3.92 17.50 -6.01
CA VAL A 90 3.10 16.38 -6.52
C VAL A 90 2.88 16.52 -8.02
N ASP A 91 3.12 15.45 -8.78
CA ASP A 91 2.73 15.38 -10.19
C ASP A 91 1.25 15.05 -10.31
N MET A 92 0.45 16.09 -10.59
CA MET A 92 -0.99 15.98 -10.75
C MET A 92 -1.39 15.10 -11.94
N SER A 93 -0.59 15.10 -13.00
CA SER A 93 -0.88 14.32 -14.21
C SER A 93 -0.69 12.83 -13.94
N VAL A 94 0.30 12.45 -13.13
CA VAL A 94 0.51 11.07 -12.67
C VAL A 94 -0.61 10.68 -11.70
N LEU A 95 -0.91 11.54 -10.73
CA LEU A 95 -1.95 11.30 -9.74
C LEU A 95 -3.31 11.02 -10.39
N GLU A 96 -3.69 11.79 -11.41
CA GLU A 96 -5.00 11.66 -12.08
C GLU A 96 -5.10 10.43 -13.01
N ARG A 97 -4.00 9.99 -13.62
CA ARG A 97 -3.97 8.83 -14.54
C ARG A 97 -3.68 7.50 -13.87
N SER A 98 -3.30 7.49 -12.59
CA SER A 98 -2.93 6.28 -11.86
C SER A 98 -4.06 5.24 -11.82
N ASP A 99 -3.69 3.97 -11.94
CA ASP A 99 -4.59 2.82 -11.79
C ASP A 99 -4.87 2.47 -10.32
N VAL A 100 -4.12 3.06 -9.39
CA VAL A 100 -4.29 2.88 -7.96
C VAL A 100 -5.47 3.72 -7.46
N PRO A 101 -6.34 3.19 -6.56
CA PRO A 101 -7.45 3.95 -6.01
C PRO A 101 -6.99 5.28 -5.40
N GLN A 102 -7.63 6.39 -5.80
CA GLN A 102 -7.30 7.76 -5.36
C GLN A 102 -7.17 7.89 -3.84
N GLN A 103 -8.04 7.22 -3.07
CA GLN A 103 -7.97 7.25 -1.61
C GLN A 103 -6.65 6.70 -1.07
N HIS A 104 -6.08 5.67 -1.68
CA HIS A 104 -4.78 5.12 -1.26
C HIS A 104 -3.63 6.08 -1.63
N LEU A 105 -3.69 6.72 -2.80
CA LEU A 105 -2.70 7.73 -3.20
C LEU A 105 -2.74 8.95 -2.27
N LEU A 106 -3.93 9.46 -1.94
CA LEU A 106 -4.06 10.57 -0.98
C LEU A 106 -3.60 10.19 0.42
N ASN A 107 -3.83 8.95 0.86
CA ASN A 107 -3.27 8.47 2.13
C ASN A 107 -1.73 8.43 2.07
N ALA A 108 -1.14 8.01 0.94
CA ALA A 108 0.31 7.93 0.77
C ALA A 108 0.96 9.32 0.77
N LEU A 109 0.33 10.30 0.11
CA LEU A 109 0.71 11.72 0.16
C LEU A 109 0.62 12.29 1.58
N GLU A 110 -0.43 11.98 2.33
CA GLU A 110 -0.54 12.38 3.75
C GLU A 110 0.51 11.71 4.63
N ALA A 111 0.87 10.45 4.37
CA ALA A 111 1.97 9.78 5.06
C ALA A 111 3.31 10.45 4.75
N ALA A 112 3.56 10.82 3.50
CA ALA A 112 4.76 11.58 3.10
C ALA A 112 4.85 12.92 3.82
N LEU A 113 3.73 13.64 3.94
CA LEU A 113 3.67 14.90 4.69
C LEU A 113 4.07 14.70 6.17
N HIS A 114 3.55 13.65 6.81
CA HIS A 114 3.92 13.30 8.18
C HIS A 114 5.39 12.89 8.33
N ILE A 115 5.97 12.22 7.33
CA ILE A 115 7.37 11.80 7.32
C ILE A 115 8.29 13.02 7.18
N VAL A 116 8.03 13.92 6.23
CA VAL A 116 8.87 15.11 5.99
C VAL A 116 8.83 16.10 7.15
N ARG A 117 7.69 16.23 7.83
CA ARG A 117 7.60 17.01 9.09
C ARG A 117 8.43 16.41 10.23
N GLY A 118 8.92 15.17 10.09
CA GLY A 118 9.84 14.54 11.03
C GLY A 118 9.24 14.31 12.42
N GLU A 119 7.91 14.22 12.55
CA GLU A 119 7.26 14.04 13.85
C GLU A 119 7.19 12.55 14.24
N ALA A 120 8.11 12.08 15.08
CA ALA A 120 8.08 10.72 15.63
C ALA A 120 6.99 10.56 16.73
N THR A 121 5.73 10.63 16.31
CA THR A 121 4.52 10.52 17.15
C THR A 121 3.77 9.22 16.90
N GLN A 122 2.91 8.83 17.85
CA GLN A 122 2.01 7.69 17.66
C GLN A 122 1.07 7.88 16.46
N LYS A 123 0.69 9.13 16.15
CA LYS A 123 -0.12 9.46 14.98
C LYS A 123 0.62 9.08 13.70
N THR A 124 1.87 9.53 13.53
CA THR A 124 2.72 9.20 12.39
C THR A 124 2.87 7.69 12.23
N SER A 125 3.21 6.96 13.31
CA SER A 125 3.28 5.49 13.27
C SER A 125 1.97 4.85 12.85
N SER A 126 0.83 5.33 13.36
CA SER A 126 -0.48 4.76 13.02
C SER A 126 -0.87 5.03 11.56
N PHE A 127 -0.43 6.14 10.98
CA PHE A 127 -0.63 6.43 9.55
C PHE A 127 0.22 5.51 8.69
N ILE A 128 1.52 5.39 8.97
CA ILE A 128 2.44 4.54 8.19
C ILE A 128 2.06 3.06 8.33
N ALA A 129 1.64 2.59 9.50
CA ALA A 129 1.22 1.20 9.71
C ALA A 129 0.05 0.75 8.81
N ARG A 130 -0.76 1.69 8.29
CA ARG A 130 -1.87 1.38 7.36
C ARG A 130 -1.40 0.88 6.00
N PHE A 131 -0.11 1.01 5.71
CA PHE A 131 0.47 0.57 4.45
C PHE A 131 0.88 -0.90 4.44
N TRP A 132 0.57 -1.64 5.52
CA TRP A 132 0.60 -3.10 5.48
C TRP A 132 -0.57 -3.66 4.66
N GLY A 133 -0.35 -3.76 3.35
CA GLY A 133 -1.26 -4.41 2.42
C GLY A 133 -1.00 -4.01 0.99
N ARG A 134 -1.35 -4.89 0.04
CA ARG A 134 -1.01 -4.75 -1.39
C ARG A 134 -1.30 -3.38 -2.00
N GLU A 135 -2.56 -2.96 -2.02
CA GLU A 135 -2.92 -1.68 -2.67
C GLU A 135 -2.35 -0.47 -1.94
N GLN A 136 -2.16 -0.59 -0.62
CA GLN A 136 -1.58 0.47 0.17
C GLN A 136 -0.08 0.58 -0.13
N ASP A 137 0.67 -0.52 -0.11
CA ASP A 137 2.08 -0.56 -0.46
C ASP A 137 2.34 -0.06 -1.88
N ARG A 138 1.52 -0.45 -2.87
CA ARG A 138 1.58 0.10 -4.23
C ARG A 138 1.45 1.62 -4.25
N ALA A 139 0.49 2.17 -3.50
CA ALA A 139 0.31 3.61 -3.40
C ALA A 139 1.51 4.30 -2.73
N LEU A 140 2.08 3.70 -1.69
CA LEU A 140 3.25 4.24 -1.01
C LEU A 140 4.48 4.20 -1.91
N SER A 141 4.73 3.08 -2.60
CA SER A 141 5.82 2.96 -3.57
C SER A 141 5.72 3.96 -4.71
N ALA A 142 4.51 4.34 -5.15
CA ALA A 142 4.34 5.39 -6.14
C ALA A 142 4.85 6.76 -5.66
N VAL A 143 4.79 7.05 -4.36
CA VAL A 143 5.37 8.28 -3.76
C VAL A 143 6.90 8.22 -3.70
N TYR A 144 7.46 7.04 -3.41
CA TYR A 144 8.92 6.84 -3.35
C TYR A 144 9.58 6.60 -4.71
N SER A 145 8.79 6.38 -5.76
CA SER A 145 9.31 6.01 -7.08
C SER A 145 10.09 7.17 -7.71
N PRO A 146 11.35 6.94 -8.13
CA PRO A 146 12.13 7.91 -8.90
C PRO A 146 11.77 7.92 -10.39
N ASP A 147 10.88 7.02 -10.84
CA ASP A 147 10.43 6.94 -12.23
C ASP A 147 9.58 8.16 -12.61
N PRO A 148 10.00 9.01 -13.55
CA PRO A 148 9.23 10.19 -13.97
C PRO A 148 7.87 9.85 -14.59
N GLU A 149 7.68 8.65 -15.13
CA GLU A 149 6.41 8.27 -15.77
C GLU A 149 5.34 7.83 -14.77
N ASN A 150 5.76 7.27 -13.63
CA ASN A 150 4.87 6.62 -12.66
C ASN A 150 5.00 7.15 -11.22
N GLY A 151 5.99 7.98 -10.93
CA GLY A 151 6.23 8.60 -9.63
C GLY A 151 5.26 9.74 -9.34
N LEU A 152 4.68 9.76 -8.13
CA LEU A 152 3.74 10.80 -7.70
C LEU A 152 4.43 12.11 -7.31
N LEU A 153 5.72 12.07 -6.98
CA LEU A 153 6.50 13.24 -6.62
C LEU A 153 7.46 13.55 -7.76
N ALA A 154 7.58 14.83 -8.11
CA ALA A 154 8.54 15.29 -9.11
C ALA A 154 10.00 15.00 -8.69
N ASP A 155 10.25 15.03 -7.37
CA ASP A 155 11.51 14.61 -6.76
C ASP A 155 11.23 13.93 -5.42
N PRO A 156 11.40 12.60 -5.30
CA PRO A 156 11.18 11.88 -4.05
C PRO A 156 12.35 11.98 -3.06
N ARG A 157 13.49 12.60 -3.43
CA ARG A 157 14.69 12.64 -2.56
C ARG A 157 14.45 13.26 -1.19
N PRO A 158 13.74 14.40 -1.04
CA PRO A 158 13.50 14.97 0.29
C PRO A 158 12.69 14.03 1.19
N LEU A 159 11.75 13.27 0.62
CA LEU A 159 11.00 12.25 1.36
C LEU A 159 11.91 11.10 1.79
N PHE A 160 12.78 10.65 0.89
CA PHE A 160 13.75 9.60 1.16
C PHE A 160 14.70 9.99 2.31
N GLU A 161 15.31 11.17 2.26
CA GLU A 161 16.19 11.69 3.31
C GLU A 161 15.45 11.83 4.66
N SER A 162 14.22 12.34 4.63
CA SER A 162 13.37 12.46 5.84
C SER A 162 13.03 11.09 6.43
N SER A 163 12.91 10.06 5.59
CA SER A 163 12.63 8.69 6.03
C SER A 163 13.83 8.11 6.80
N ILE A 164 15.05 8.36 6.33
CA ILE A 164 16.29 7.95 7.00
C ILE A 164 16.43 8.67 8.35
N ASP A 165 16.15 9.97 8.44
CA ASP A 165 16.16 10.70 9.74
C ASP A 165 15.10 10.17 10.71
N LEU A 166 13.90 9.90 10.20
CA LEU A 166 12.76 9.51 11.01
C LEU A 166 12.88 8.08 11.56
N ALA A 167 13.44 7.15 10.79
CA ALA A 167 13.47 5.73 11.16
C ALA A 167 14.13 5.45 12.53
N PRO A 168 15.34 5.99 12.86
CA PRO A 168 15.94 5.83 14.19
C PRO A 168 15.09 6.40 15.32
N ARG A 169 14.37 7.50 15.05
CA ARG A 169 13.51 8.18 16.04
C ARG A 169 12.24 7.39 16.32
N LEU A 170 11.68 6.72 15.31
CA LEU A 170 10.61 5.75 15.46
C LEU A 170 11.10 4.50 16.20
N ASN A 171 12.30 4.01 15.88
CA ASN A 171 12.90 2.84 16.51
C ASN A 171 13.01 2.99 18.04
N ARG A 172 13.46 4.17 18.52
CA ARG A 172 13.52 4.50 19.96
C ARG A 172 12.15 4.51 20.66
N LYS A 173 11.04 4.56 19.92
CA LYS A 173 9.66 4.62 20.44
C LYS A 173 8.82 3.41 20.02
N THR A 174 9.46 2.28 19.74
CA THR A 174 8.80 1.04 19.29
C THR A 174 8.14 0.28 20.45
N TYR A 175 7.20 0.94 21.14
CA TYR A 175 6.44 0.34 22.26
C TYR A 175 5.10 -0.24 21.81
N SER A 176 4.68 0.04 20.57
CA SER A 176 3.39 -0.39 20.02
C SER A 176 3.58 -1.18 18.74
N PHE A 177 2.65 -2.10 18.48
CA PHE A 177 2.61 -2.85 17.23
C PHE A 177 2.53 -1.95 15.98
N HIS A 178 1.83 -0.81 16.07
CA HIS A 178 1.79 0.16 14.97
C HIS A 178 3.16 0.81 14.72
N SER A 179 3.95 1.09 15.76
CA SER A 179 5.32 1.59 15.60
C SER A 179 6.22 0.55 14.93
N ILE A 180 6.04 -0.73 15.27
CA ILE A 180 6.77 -1.85 14.64
C ILE A 180 6.41 -1.91 13.15
N LEU A 181 5.11 -1.98 12.81
CA LEU A 181 4.67 -1.99 11.41
C LEU A 181 5.16 -0.76 10.64
N ALA A 182 5.04 0.43 11.23
CA ALA A 182 5.48 1.68 10.61
C ALA A 182 6.96 1.66 10.26
N LEU A 183 7.80 1.23 11.21
CA LEU A 183 9.23 1.14 11.00
C LEU A 183 9.56 0.13 9.90
N ASN A 184 8.94 -1.05 9.90
CA ASN A 184 9.12 -2.05 8.84
C ASN A 184 8.79 -1.52 7.45
N ILE A 185 7.66 -0.83 7.33
CA ILE A 185 7.19 -0.26 6.06
C ILE A 185 8.16 0.83 5.59
N LEU A 186 8.60 1.69 6.50
CA LEU A 186 9.54 2.76 6.19
C LEU A 186 10.89 2.20 5.72
N THR A 187 11.45 1.24 6.45
CA THR A 187 12.72 0.61 6.07
C THR A 187 12.60 -0.20 4.79
N HIS A 188 11.46 -0.86 4.56
CA HIS A 188 11.17 -1.54 3.30
C HIS A 188 11.22 -0.58 2.11
N GLN A 189 10.53 0.56 2.17
CA GLN A 189 10.52 1.53 1.07
C GLN A 189 11.90 2.16 0.84
N VAL A 190 12.62 2.51 1.91
CA VAL A 190 13.99 3.03 1.83
C VAL A 190 14.91 2.01 1.15
N SER A 191 14.92 0.75 1.62
CA SER A 191 15.75 -0.32 1.03
C SER A 191 15.36 -0.67 -0.41
N LYS A 192 14.07 -0.52 -0.76
CA LYS A 192 13.58 -0.71 -2.13
C LYS A 192 14.12 0.35 -3.09
N VAL A 193 14.25 1.60 -2.63
CA VAL A 193 14.81 2.69 -3.44
C VAL A 193 16.33 2.58 -3.54
N THR A 194 17.04 2.26 -2.46
CA THR A 194 18.51 2.14 -2.48
C THR A 194 19.01 0.87 -3.16
N GLY A 195 18.21 -0.20 -3.17
CA GLY A 195 18.64 -1.53 -3.58
C GLY A 195 19.69 -2.15 -2.64
N ALA A 196 19.89 -1.58 -1.45
CA ALA A 196 20.88 -2.05 -0.49
C ALA A 196 20.33 -2.00 0.94
N PRO A 197 20.71 -2.97 1.79
CA PRO A 197 20.38 -2.93 3.20
C PRO A 197 21.14 -1.76 3.84
N GLU A 198 20.40 -0.75 4.29
CA GLU A 198 21.00 0.42 4.91
C GLU A 198 21.38 0.10 6.36
N THR A 199 22.69 0.04 6.62
CA THR A 199 23.26 -0.38 7.91
C THR A 199 22.89 0.55 9.07
N ASP A 200 22.63 1.82 8.77
CA ASP A 200 22.26 2.84 9.76
C ASP A 200 20.81 2.71 10.25
N LEU A 201 20.01 1.85 9.61
CA LEU A 201 18.72 1.41 10.12
C LEU A 201 18.85 0.32 11.20
N GLY A 202 20.08 0.00 11.64
CA GLY A 202 20.44 -1.08 12.56
C GLY A 202 19.57 -1.18 13.82
N PHE A 203 19.21 -2.44 14.16
CA PHE A 203 18.22 -2.75 15.19
C PHE A 203 18.87 -3.37 16.44
N GLU A 204 18.67 -2.73 17.59
CA GLU A 204 19.04 -3.27 18.91
C GLU A 204 17.80 -3.81 19.66
N VAL A 205 17.06 -4.76 19.06
CA VAL A 205 15.94 -5.41 19.77
C VAL A 205 15.97 -6.93 19.55
N PRO A 206 16.09 -7.76 20.60
CA PRO A 206 16.00 -9.21 20.46
C PRO A 206 14.61 -9.69 19.99
N GLY A 207 14.56 -10.82 19.28
CA GLY A 207 13.33 -11.59 19.06
C GLY A 207 12.57 -11.32 17.75
N ARG A 208 11.24 -11.46 17.77
CA ARG A 208 10.37 -11.38 16.57
C ARG A 208 10.39 -10.01 15.89
N GLN A 209 10.65 -8.95 16.66
CA GLN A 209 10.64 -7.58 16.14
C GLN A 209 11.86 -7.32 15.25
N SER A 210 13.07 -7.73 15.65
CA SER A 210 14.25 -7.66 14.77
C SER A 210 14.10 -8.55 13.55
N ALA A 211 13.52 -9.75 13.71
CA ALA A 211 13.18 -10.62 12.58
C ALA A 211 12.32 -9.88 11.55
N PHE A 212 11.26 -9.23 12.04
CA PHE A 212 10.33 -8.49 11.20
C PHE A 212 11.03 -7.31 10.51
N MET A 213 11.80 -6.52 11.25
CA MET A 213 12.54 -5.39 10.69
C MET A 213 13.54 -5.82 9.61
N MET A 214 14.32 -6.86 9.90
CA MET A 214 15.29 -7.43 8.97
C MET A 214 14.60 -7.91 7.69
N ARG A 215 13.44 -8.59 7.81
CA ARG A 215 12.62 -8.94 6.64
C ARG A 215 12.28 -7.72 5.79
N GLY A 216 11.81 -6.61 6.39
CA GLY A 216 11.45 -5.39 5.65
C GLY A 216 12.59 -4.89 4.78
N VAL A 217 13.78 -4.77 5.39
CA VAL A 217 15.03 -4.35 4.73
C VAL A 217 15.43 -5.30 3.61
N VAL A 218 15.45 -6.61 3.87
CA VAL A 218 15.83 -7.62 2.88
C VAL A 218 14.85 -7.64 1.72
N MET A 219 13.54 -7.67 1.98
CA MET A 219 12.53 -7.67 0.92
C MET A 219 12.60 -6.39 0.08
N GLY A 220 12.79 -5.22 0.70
CA GLY A 220 12.98 -3.97 -0.03
C GLY A 220 14.19 -4.07 -0.95
N SER A 221 15.33 -4.43 -0.40
CA SER A 221 16.59 -4.57 -1.13
C SER A 221 16.48 -5.59 -2.28
N LEU A 222 15.82 -6.74 -2.08
CA LEU A 222 15.62 -7.75 -3.12
C LEU A 222 14.70 -7.29 -4.25
N ILE A 223 13.74 -6.40 -3.98
CA ILE A 223 12.91 -5.82 -5.05
C ILE A 223 13.72 -4.78 -5.83
N GLY A 224 14.50 -3.94 -5.12
CA GLY A 224 15.31 -2.87 -5.72
C GLY A 224 16.62 -3.33 -6.36
N SER A 225 17.08 -4.55 -6.09
CA SER A 225 18.36 -5.08 -6.57
C SER A 225 18.23 -6.50 -7.10
N ASN A 226 19.17 -6.90 -7.95
CA ASN A 226 19.27 -8.29 -8.42
C ASN A 226 20.33 -9.08 -7.62
N ASP A 227 20.47 -8.80 -6.32
CA ASP A 227 21.46 -9.46 -5.44
C ASP A 227 20.98 -10.86 -4.98
N ILE A 228 21.39 -11.88 -5.74
CA ILE A 228 21.09 -13.29 -5.44
C ILE A 228 21.77 -13.76 -4.14
N GLU A 229 22.94 -13.20 -3.78
CA GLU A 229 23.64 -13.57 -2.55
C GLU A 229 22.91 -13.08 -1.30
N LEU A 230 22.23 -11.93 -1.39
CA LEU A 230 21.34 -11.47 -0.34
C LEU A 230 20.19 -12.47 -0.09
N ALA A 231 19.54 -12.93 -1.15
CA ALA A 231 18.45 -13.92 -1.03
C ALA A 231 18.96 -15.24 -0.42
N GLU A 232 20.15 -15.69 -0.83
CA GLU A 232 20.78 -16.91 -0.31
C GLU A 232 21.19 -16.78 1.17
N ARG A 233 21.78 -15.64 1.57
CA ARG A 233 22.07 -15.36 2.99
C ARG A 233 20.80 -15.36 3.82
N TYR A 234 19.76 -14.68 3.34
CA TYR A 234 18.49 -14.60 4.05
C TYR A 234 17.84 -15.99 4.23
N ARG A 235 17.88 -16.83 3.20
CA ARG A 235 17.43 -18.23 3.29
C ARG A 235 18.15 -19.00 4.39
N ARG A 236 19.49 -18.90 4.47
CA ARG A 236 20.28 -19.58 5.49
C ARG A 236 19.95 -19.10 6.91
N GLU A 237 19.68 -17.82 7.08
CA GLU A 237 19.23 -17.26 8.37
C GLU A 237 17.85 -17.79 8.78
N LEU A 238 16.93 -17.95 7.82
CA LEU A 238 15.61 -18.54 8.07
C LEU A 238 15.72 -20.03 8.43
N ASP A 239 16.58 -20.78 7.74
CA ASP A 239 16.82 -22.20 8.00
C ASP A 239 17.45 -22.42 9.39
N SER A 240 18.30 -21.50 9.86
CA SER A 240 18.95 -21.59 11.16
C SER A 240 18.09 -21.07 12.32
N THR A 241 17.09 -20.22 12.04
CA THR A 241 16.31 -19.49 13.04
C THR A 241 14.80 -19.68 12.85
N PRO A 242 14.16 -20.65 13.55
CA PRO A 242 12.74 -20.98 13.37
C PRO A 242 11.76 -19.80 13.54
N VAL A 243 12.11 -18.84 14.41
CA VAL A 243 11.28 -17.64 14.63
C VAL A 243 11.19 -16.78 13.37
N TYR A 244 12.24 -16.75 12.55
CA TYR A 244 12.27 -15.97 11.33
C TYR A 244 11.42 -16.65 10.25
N ALA A 245 11.49 -17.98 10.14
CA ALA A 245 10.64 -18.75 9.22
C ALA A 245 9.14 -18.57 9.51
N ALA A 246 8.75 -18.64 10.80
CA ALA A 246 7.37 -18.40 11.22
C ALA A 246 6.88 -16.98 10.88
N LEU A 247 7.78 -16.00 10.96
CA LEU A 247 7.47 -14.61 10.58
C LEU A 247 7.33 -14.46 9.06
N GLU A 248 8.14 -15.15 8.28
CA GLU A 248 8.02 -15.17 6.82
C GLU A 248 6.68 -15.79 6.39
N GLU A 249 6.30 -16.92 7.00
CA GLU A 249 4.98 -17.53 6.81
C GLU A 249 3.83 -16.58 7.15
N TRP A 250 3.97 -15.76 8.19
CA TRP A 250 2.96 -14.81 8.63
C TRP A 250 2.80 -13.60 7.68
N SER A 251 3.88 -13.18 7.04
CA SER A 251 3.95 -11.86 6.40
C SER A 251 3.06 -11.76 5.16
N PHE A 252 3.20 -12.66 4.20
CA PHE A 252 2.41 -12.64 2.96
C PHE A 252 0.89 -12.82 3.20
N PRO A 253 0.43 -13.79 4.01
CA PRO A 253 -1.00 -13.98 4.23
C PRO A 253 -1.66 -12.77 4.91
N THR A 254 -0.96 -12.09 5.81
CA THR A 254 -1.50 -10.87 6.44
C THR A 254 -1.42 -9.66 5.52
N TYR A 255 -0.38 -9.55 4.69
CA TYR A 255 -0.25 -8.51 3.67
C TYR A 255 -1.33 -8.62 2.58
N THR A 256 -1.66 -9.84 2.15
CA THR A 256 -2.69 -10.11 1.13
C THR A 256 -4.10 -10.30 1.70
N ARG A 257 -4.24 -10.21 3.02
CA ARG A 257 -5.50 -10.33 3.79
C ARG A 257 -6.16 -11.72 3.77
N ASP A 258 -5.40 -12.77 3.47
CA ASP A 258 -5.84 -14.14 3.79
C ASP A 258 -5.85 -14.35 5.31
N GLY A 259 -4.83 -13.84 6.01
CA GLY A 259 -4.70 -13.85 7.46
C GLY A 259 -5.01 -12.50 8.09
N ARG A 260 -5.44 -12.52 9.36
CA ARG A 260 -5.56 -11.28 10.16
C ARG A 260 -4.21 -10.89 10.73
N ILE A 261 -3.90 -9.61 10.68
CA ILE A 261 -2.73 -9.03 11.32
C ILE A 261 -2.83 -9.22 12.85
N SER A 262 -1.77 -9.69 13.48
CA SER A 262 -1.67 -9.85 14.94
C SER A 262 -0.29 -9.42 15.45
N SER A 263 -0.23 -8.91 16.69
CA SER A 263 1.01 -8.39 17.27
C SER A 263 1.99 -9.48 17.73
N ASP A 264 1.52 -10.71 17.84
CA ASP A 264 2.31 -11.88 18.17
C ASP A 264 2.82 -12.63 16.94
N PHE A 265 2.50 -12.18 15.72
CA PHE A 265 2.93 -12.80 14.46
C PHE A 265 2.48 -14.27 14.33
N THR A 266 1.23 -14.54 14.69
CA THR A 266 0.65 -15.89 14.59
C THR A 266 -0.41 -15.96 13.51
N LEU A 267 -0.57 -17.14 12.93
CA LEU A 267 -1.62 -17.46 11.98
C LEU A 267 -2.48 -18.60 12.52
N PRO A 268 -3.77 -18.67 12.16
CA PRO A 268 -4.61 -19.83 12.43
C PRO A 268 -3.98 -21.13 11.90
N SER A 269 -4.29 -22.25 12.55
CA SER A 269 -3.80 -23.58 12.15
C SER A 269 -4.29 -23.99 10.76
N SER A 270 -5.47 -23.53 10.35
CA SER A 270 -5.99 -23.68 9.00
C SER A 270 -6.18 -22.31 8.36
N LEU A 271 -5.55 -22.10 7.21
CA LEU A 271 -5.60 -20.85 6.47
C LEU A 271 -5.50 -21.17 4.98
N SER A 272 -6.46 -20.70 4.18
CA SER A 272 -6.38 -20.82 2.73
C SER A 272 -5.62 -19.63 2.16
N LEU A 273 -4.62 -19.89 1.31
CA LEU A 273 -3.71 -18.88 0.77
C LEU A 273 -4.18 -18.33 -0.60
N ARG A 274 -5.48 -18.03 -0.75
CA ARG A 274 -6.06 -17.66 -2.06
C ARG A 274 -5.52 -16.35 -2.62
N ASN A 275 -5.53 -15.29 -1.81
CA ASN A 275 -5.03 -13.98 -2.23
C ASN A 275 -3.51 -13.99 -2.31
N THR A 276 -2.86 -14.66 -1.35
CA THR A 276 -1.42 -14.91 -1.30
C THR A 276 -0.92 -15.58 -2.58
N ALA A 277 -1.56 -16.67 -3.01
CA ALA A 277 -1.17 -17.38 -4.22
C ALA A 277 -1.30 -16.50 -5.47
N THR A 278 -2.34 -15.66 -5.53
CA THR A 278 -2.51 -14.70 -6.63
C THR A 278 -1.39 -13.67 -6.64
N GLU A 279 -1.01 -13.15 -5.48
CA GLU A 279 0.06 -12.17 -5.38
C GLU A 279 1.44 -12.77 -5.69
N VAL A 280 1.74 -13.97 -5.20
CA VAL A 280 2.99 -14.66 -5.53
C VAL A 280 3.12 -14.91 -7.04
N LEU A 281 2.05 -15.31 -7.71
CA LEU A 281 2.06 -15.49 -9.17
C LEU A 281 2.37 -14.18 -9.91
N ARG A 282 1.81 -13.06 -9.44
CA ARG A 282 2.13 -11.73 -9.97
C ARG A 282 3.60 -11.40 -9.74
N GLU A 283 4.10 -11.59 -8.52
CA GLU A 283 5.48 -11.26 -8.16
C GLU A 283 6.52 -12.10 -8.93
N ILE A 284 6.21 -13.37 -9.22
CA ILE A 284 7.03 -14.21 -10.12
C ILE A 284 7.16 -13.57 -11.51
N ALA A 285 6.06 -13.00 -12.03
CA ALA A 285 6.01 -12.41 -13.36
C ALA A 285 6.64 -11.01 -13.43
N GLU A 286 6.51 -10.20 -12.39
CA GLU A 286 6.86 -8.78 -12.42
C GLU A 286 8.22 -8.45 -11.81
N TYR A 287 8.71 -9.23 -10.83
CA TYR A 287 9.96 -8.91 -10.14
C TYR A 287 11.21 -9.56 -10.76
N ASN A 288 12.36 -9.03 -10.35
CA ASN A 288 13.68 -9.42 -10.81
C ASN A 288 14.05 -10.87 -10.41
N ASP A 289 15.16 -11.36 -10.97
CA ASP A 289 15.61 -12.74 -10.79
C ASP A 289 15.97 -13.08 -9.33
N ALA A 290 16.57 -12.14 -8.58
CA ALA A 290 16.90 -12.35 -7.16
C ALA A 290 15.65 -12.49 -6.28
N TYR A 291 14.61 -11.69 -6.53
CA TYR A 291 13.33 -11.83 -5.85
C TYR A 291 12.65 -13.16 -6.19
N VAL A 292 12.67 -13.56 -7.47
CA VAL A 292 12.15 -14.87 -7.90
C VAL A 292 12.91 -16.00 -7.19
N TYR A 293 14.24 -15.92 -7.10
CA TYR A 293 15.04 -16.89 -6.36
C TYR A 293 14.58 -17.03 -4.92
N TYR A 294 14.41 -15.91 -4.22
CA TYR A 294 13.85 -15.87 -2.87
C TYR A 294 12.47 -16.57 -2.78
N LEU A 295 11.55 -16.27 -3.70
CA LEU A 295 10.22 -16.89 -3.70
C LEU A 295 10.32 -18.42 -3.82
N VAL A 296 11.11 -18.92 -4.78
CA VAL A 296 11.19 -20.37 -5.05
C VAL A 296 12.06 -21.13 -4.04
N SER A 297 13.08 -20.49 -3.46
CA SER A 297 13.99 -21.12 -2.51
C SER A 297 13.48 -21.09 -1.07
N THR A 298 12.59 -20.16 -0.77
CA THR A 298 12.25 -19.80 0.62
C THR A 298 10.75 -19.73 0.82
N TYR A 299 10.07 -18.75 0.20
CA TYR A 299 8.68 -18.45 0.55
C TYR A 299 7.69 -19.55 0.13
N ILE A 300 7.75 -20.00 -1.13
CA ILE A 300 6.81 -21.00 -1.66
C ILE A 300 6.89 -22.32 -0.89
N PRO A 301 8.08 -22.88 -0.58
CA PRO A 301 8.17 -24.05 0.30
C PRO A 301 7.45 -23.88 1.64
N LEU A 302 7.60 -22.72 2.30
CA LEU A 302 6.91 -22.42 3.56
C LEU A 302 5.39 -22.32 3.37
N ALA A 303 4.94 -21.65 2.31
CA ALA A 303 3.53 -21.52 1.98
C ALA A 303 2.85 -22.89 1.73
N LEU A 304 3.55 -23.83 1.08
CA LEU A 304 3.05 -25.18 0.82
C LEU A 304 2.94 -26.04 2.08
N GLN A 305 3.79 -25.82 3.08
CA GLN A 305 3.65 -26.48 4.38
C GLN A 305 2.36 -26.03 5.08
N ARG A 306 1.95 -24.77 4.88
CA ARG A 306 0.74 -24.19 5.46
C ARG A 306 -0.53 -24.59 4.69
N ASP A 307 -0.51 -24.44 3.37
CA ASP A 307 -1.62 -24.74 2.46
C ASP A 307 -1.08 -25.58 1.30
N PRO A 308 -1.15 -26.92 1.38
CA PRO A 308 -0.66 -27.80 0.32
C PRO A 308 -1.34 -27.59 -1.03
N ALA A 309 -2.57 -27.04 -1.06
CA ALA A 309 -3.27 -26.71 -2.29
C ALA A 309 -2.85 -25.36 -2.88
N PHE A 310 -2.01 -24.59 -2.16
CA PHE A 310 -1.52 -23.26 -2.53
C PHE A 310 -2.65 -22.35 -3.00
N GLY A 311 -3.69 -22.17 -2.18
CA GLY A 311 -4.88 -21.38 -2.53
C GLY A 311 -5.71 -21.97 -3.68
N GLY A 312 -5.49 -23.24 -4.05
CA GLY A 312 -6.10 -23.89 -5.21
C GLY A 312 -5.42 -23.58 -6.55
N LYS A 313 -4.19 -23.06 -6.55
CA LYS A 313 -3.46 -22.56 -7.72
C LYS A 313 -2.18 -23.32 -8.06
N LEU A 314 -2.06 -24.59 -7.63
CA LEU A 314 -0.86 -25.40 -7.87
C LEU A 314 -0.47 -25.49 -9.36
N THR A 315 -1.46 -25.66 -10.25
CA THR A 315 -1.19 -25.80 -11.69
C THR A 315 -0.62 -24.50 -12.28
N GLU A 316 -1.20 -23.36 -11.90
CA GLU A 316 -0.71 -22.04 -12.29
C GLU A 316 0.68 -21.76 -11.72
N LEU A 317 0.93 -22.15 -10.47
CA LEU A 317 2.24 -22.01 -9.85
C LEU A 317 3.31 -22.81 -10.60
N ILE A 318 3.02 -24.08 -10.94
CA ILE A 318 3.93 -24.91 -11.73
C ILE A 318 4.29 -24.20 -13.04
N ARG A 319 3.28 -23.75 -13.80
CA ARG A 319 3.50 -23.09 -15.09
C ARG A 319 4.29 -21.79 -14.94
N ALA A 320 3.98 -20.98 -13.94
CA ALA A 320 4.65 -19.70 -13.69
C ALA A 320 6.13 -19.91 -13.34
N VAL A 321 6.44 -20.87 -12.45
CA VAL A 321 7.82 -21.19 -12.06
C VAL A 321 8.60 -21.82 -13.22
N GLU A 322 7.97 -22.70 -14.00
CA GLU A 322 8.59 -23.29 -15.20
C GLU A 322 8.94 -22.22 -16.24
N SER A 323 7.98 -21.36 -16.58
CA SER A 323 8.18 -20.30 -17.55
C SER A 323 9.26 -19.33 -17.08
N ARG A 324 9.12 -18.79 -15.86
CA ARG A 324 10.07 -17.81 -15.33
C ARG A 324 11.47 -18.41 -15.16
N GLY A 325 11.55 -19.66 -14.71
CA GLY A 325 12.81 -20.38 -14.58
C GLY A 325 13.52 -20.62 -15.92
N ALA A 326 12.80 -20.76 -17.04
CA ALA A 326 13.42 -20.87 -18.35
C ALA A 326 14.10 -19.57 -18.81
N ASP A 327 13.54 -18.42 -18.40
CA ASP A 327 14.03 -17.09 -18.78
C ASP A 327 15.22 -16.61 -17.92
N CYS A 328 15.40 -17.17 -16.71
CA CYS A 328 16.46 -16.76 -15.79
C CYS A 328 17.86 -17.12 -16.31
N ARG A 329 18.79 -16.16 -16.26
CA ARG A 329 20.18 -16.34 -16.73
C ARG A 329 21.08 -17.07 -15.72
N ASP A 330 20.84 -16.92 -14.42
CA ASP A 330 21.63 -17.59 -13.38
C ASP A 330 21.25 -19.07 -13.28
N LYS A 331 22.26 -19.96 -13.35
CA LYS A 331 22.10 -21.41 -13.30
C LYS A 331 21.48 -21.89 -11.98
N ARG A 332 21.82 -21.25 -10.86
CA ARG A 332 21.31 -21.60 -9.53
C ARG A 332 19.81 -21.41 -9.47
N ILE A 333 19.32 -20.28 -9.98
CA ILE A 333 17.88 -19.98 -10.04
C ILE A 333 17.15 -21.04 -10.87
N ARG A 334 17.65 -21.34 -12.09
CA ARG A 334 17.06 -22.38 -12.93
C ARG A 334 17.00 -23.74 -12.24
N GLN A 335 18.07 -24.13 -11.54
CA GLN A 335 18.13 -25.39 -10.80
C GLN A 335 17.14 -25.43 -9.64
N THR A 336 16.99 -24.33 -8.90
CA THR A 336 16.02 -24.21 -7.81
C THR A 336 14.59 -24.27 -8.35
N CYS A 337 14.26 -23.51 -9.40
CA CYS A 337 12.96 -23.58 -10.08
C CYS A 337 12.63 -25.00 -10.54
N ASN A 338 13.57 -25.67 -11.24
CA ASN A 338 13.38 -27.05 -11.72
C ASN A 338 13.21 -28.06 -10.58
N THR A 339 13.80 -27.80 -9.42
CA THR A 339 13.65 -28.65 -8.24
C THR A 339 12.26 -28.46 -7.62
N LEU A 340 11.84 -27.21 -7.43
CA LEU A 340 10.51 -26.89 -6.93
C LEU A 340 9.40 -27.42 -7.85
N VAL A 341 9.53 -27.25 -9.17
CA VAL A 341 8.57 -27.77 -10.16
C VAL A 341 8.41 -29.29 -10.06
N ARG A 342 9.52 -30.02 -9.92
CA ARG A 342 9.46 -31.48 -9.75
C ARG A 342 8.74 -31.88 -8.47
N GLN A 343 8.95 -31.14 -7.39
CA GLN A 343 8.24 -31.37 -6.12
C GLN A 343 6.75 -31.07 -6.27
N LEU A 344 6.39 -29.92 -6.86
CA LEU A 344 5.00 -29.52 -7.09
C LEU A 344 4.22 -30.52 -7.94
N LYS A 345 4.83 -31.04 -9.02
CA LYS A 345 4.24 -32.10 -9.86
C LYS A 345 4.06 -33.44 -9.16
N GLY A 346 4.76 -33.66 -8.04
CA GLY A 346 4.55 -34.83 -7.20
C GLY A 346 3.40 -34.68 -6.19
N ILE A 347 2.91 -33.45 -5.99
CA ILE A 347 1.84 -33.10 -5.04
C ILE A 347 0.50 -32.89 -5.78
N ALA A 348 0.55 -32.26 -6.97
CA ALA A 348 -0.60 -32.05 -7.86
C ALA A 348 -1.04 -33.36 -8.52
#